data_AF-A0A087HLV3-F1
#
_entry.id   AF-A0A087HLV3-F1
#
_cell.length_a   1.000
_cell.length_b   1.000
_cell.length_c   1.000
_cell.angle_alpha   90.00
_cell.angle_beta   90.00
_cell.angle_gamma   90.00
#
_symmetry.space_group_name_H-M   'P 1'
#
loop_
_entity.id
_entity.type
_entity.pdbx_description
1 polymer ?
#
loop_
_entity_poly.entity_id
_entity_poly.type
_entity_poly.pdbx_seq_one_letter_code
_entity_poly.pdbx_strand_id
1 'polypeptide(L)'
;MTMTMTMTIKMNQGVWKNTEDEILNVAVMKYGLNQWDRISSLLVRKSPKQCEDRWYEWQAEWSREEDEKLMHIAKLMPNQWRSIALIVGFSPTQCFERYEFLRSKENYQAADDPNPESKACTS
;
A
#
# COMPACT_ATOMS: atom_id res chain seq x y z
N MET A 1 26.14 36.94 26.18
CA MET A 1 26.29 35.59 25.60
C MET A 1 25.07 35.34 24.72
N THR A 2 25.24 35.37 23.41
CA THR A 2 24.16 35.19 22.44
C THR A 2 23.64 33.75 22.52
N MET A 3 22.48 33.55 23.14
CA MET A 3 21.78 32.27 23.05
C MET A 3 21.20 32.15 21.65
N THR A 4 21.95 31.51 20.76
CA THR A 4 21.42 31.06 19.48
C THR A 4 20.39 29.96 19.75
N MET A 5 19.12 30.34 19.89
CA MET A 5 18.01 29.40 19.74
C MET A 5 18.02 28.92 18.30
N THR A 6 18.66 27.77 18.04
CA THR A 6 18.38 26.99 16.85
C THR A 6 16.96 26.43 17.01
N MET A 7 15.96 27.23 16.62
CA MET A 7 14.62 26.72 16.31
C MET A 7 14.79 25.71 15.18
N THR A 8 15.00 24.45 15.52
CA THR A 8 14.69 23.35 14.62
C THR A 8 13.18 23.39 14.45
N ILE A 9 12.74 24.13 13.44
CA ILE A 9 11.36 24.15 12.99
C ILE A 9 11.03 22.71 12.57
N LYS A 10 10.56 21.89 13.51
CA LYS A 10 9.74 20.72 13.17
C LYS A 10 8.47 21.30 12.57
N MET A 11 8.47 21.45 11.25
CA MET A 11 7.28 21.80 10.48
C MET A 11 6.29 20.65 10.70
N ASN A 12 5.45 20.79 11.74
CA ASN A 12 4.33 19.90 11.98
C ASN A 12 3.41 19.94 10.75
N GLN A 13 3.61 18.94 9.90
CA GLN A 13 2.60 17.97 9.48
C GLN A 13 1.26 18.59 9.06
N GLY A 14 1.24 19.14 7.84
CA GLY A 14 -0.01 19.29 7.11
C GLY A 14 -0.55 17.91 6.75
N VAL A 15 -1.83 17.69 7.06
CA VAL A 15 -2.67 16.59 6.56
C VAL A 15 -2.28 16.27 5.12
N TRP A 16 -1.97 15.01 4.84
CA TRP A 16 -1.67 14.55 3.49
C TRP A 16 -2.88 14.78 2.60
N LYS A 17 -2.67 15.52 1.52
CA LYS A 17 -3.71 15.73 0.51
C LYS A 17 -3.68 14.59 -0.49
N ASN A 18 -4.84 14.25 -1.04
CA ASN A 18 -4.95 13.28 -2.13
C ASN A 18 -3.99 13.56 -3.29
N THR A 19 -3.78 14.85 -3.62
CA THR A 19 -2.81 15.26 -4.64
C THR A 19 -1.35 14.99 -4.27
N GLU A 20 -1.01 15.12 -2.98
CA GLU A 20 0.34 14.79 -2.48
C GLU A 20 0.58 13.28 -2.51
N ASP A 21 -0.44 12.49 -2.17
CA ASP A 21 -0.40 11.02 -2.25
C ASP A 21 -0.28 10.56 -3.72
N GLU A 22 -1.02 11.14 -4.66
CA GLU A 22 -0.87 10.86 -6.10
C GLU A 22 0.55 11.16 -6.61
N ILE A 23 1.12 12.31 -6.24
CA ILE A 23 2.49 12.67 -6.60
C ILE A 23 3.48 11.68 -5.97
N LEU A 24 3.28 11.30 -4.71
CA LEU A 24 4.09 10.31 -4.01
C LEU A 24 4.07 8.95 -4.75
N ASN A 25 2.89 8.50 -5.17
CA ASN A 25 2.72 7.25 -5.92
C ASN A 25 3.46 7.28 -7.24
N VAL A 26 3.18 8.28 -8.08
CA VAL A 26 3.82 8.41 -9.40
C VAL A 26 5.34 8.54 -9.27
N ALA A 27 5.82 9.26 -8.25
CA ALA A 27 7.23 9.42 -7.99
C ALA A 27 7.89 8.10 -7.57
N VAL A 28 7.26 7.32 -6.68
CA VAL A 28 7.75 5.99 -6.29
C VAL A 28 7.75 5.02 -7.46
N MET A 29 6.71 5.02 -8.30
CA MET A 29 6.67 4.21 -9.51
C MET A 29 7.80 4.57 -10.50
N LYS A 30 8.15 5.86 -10.59
CA LYS A 30 9.16 6.37 -11.52
C LYS A 30 10.59 6.21 -11.03
N TYR A 31 10.86 6.45 -9.74
CA TYR A 31 12.21 6.50 -9.18
C TYR A 31 12.55 5.32 -8.26
N GLY A 32 11.55 4.54 -7.85
CA GLY A 32 11.68 3.43 -6.92
C GLY A 32 11.79 3.86 -5.44
N LEU A 33 11.83 2.87 -4.55
CA LEU A 33 11.84 3.03 -3.09
C LEU A 33 13.20 3.43 -2.49
N ASN A 34 14.21 3.67 -3.34
CA ASN A 34 15.58 3.96 -2.91
C ASN A 34 15.96 5.44 -3.11
N GLN A 35 15.08 6.25 -3.69
CA GLN A 35 15.35 7.64 -4.08
C GLN A 35 14.43 8.63 -3.34
N TRP A 36 14.25 8.46 -2.02
CA TRP A 36 13.36 9.31 -1.22
C TRP A 36 13.73 10.79 -1.27
N ASP A 37 15.02 11.14 -1.33
CA ASP A 37 15.47 12.54 -1.49
C ASP A 37 14.95 13.18 -2.79
N ARG A 38 14.88 12.38 -3.85
CA ARG A 38 14.37 12.81 -5.15
C ARG A 38 12.85 12.92 -5.13
N ILE A 39 12.19 12.00 -4.44
CA ILE A 39 10.73 11.98 -4.27
C ILE A 39 10.27 13.16 -3.42
N SER A 40 10.92 13.43 -2.29
CA SER A 40 10.59 14.57 -1.43
C SER A 40 10.82 15.91 -2.10
N SER A 41 11.76 15.97 -3.06
CA SER A 41 11.98 17.19 -3.85
C SER A 41 10.78 17.57 -4.74
N LEU A 42 9.88 16.62 -5.02
CA LEU A 42 8.63 16.87 -5.77
C LEU A 42 7.47 17.34 -4.87
N LEU A 43 7.61 17.14 -3.55
CA LEU A 43 6.58 17.42 -2.57
C LEU A 43 6.96 18.65 -1.73
N VAL A 44 6.15 19.70 -1.81
CA VAL A 44 6.43 20.95 -1.11
C VAL A 44 6.32 20.74 0.41
N ARG A 45 7.40 21.01 1.14
CA ARG A 45 7.50 20.90 2.61
C ARG A 45 7.30 19.48 3.17
N LYS A 46 7.52 18.44 2.37
CA LYS A 46 7.65 17.06 2.88
C LYS A 46 9.11 16.65 2.89
N SER A 47 9.57 16.03 3.97
CA SER A 47 10.92 15.47 4.06
C SER A 47 10.97 14.07 3.44
N PRO A 48 12.16 13.57 3.05
CA PRO A 48 12.34 12.20 2.56
C PRO A 48 11.75 11.17 3.53
N LYS A 49 12.02 11.34 4.83
CA LYS A 49 11.52 10.46 5.89
C LYS A 49 9.99 10.48 6.00
N GLN A 50 9.36 11.65 5.82
CA GLN A 50 7.90 11.75 5.80
C GLN A 50 7.29 11.05 4.58
N CYS A 51 7.95 11.14 3.42
CA CYS A 51 7.49 10.46 2.20
C CYS A 51 7.59 8.94 2.36
N GLU A 52 8.66 8.46 2.98
CA GLU A 52 8.85 7.05 3.32
C GLU A 52 7.79 6.57 4.33
N ASP A 53 7.65 7.25 5.46
CA ASP A 53 6.69 6.89 6.51
C ASP A 53 5.25 6.90 5.96
N ARG A 54 4.89 7.94 5.18
CA ARG A 54 3.58 8.01 4.51
C ARG A 54 3.40 6.91 3.49
N TRP A 55 4.41 6.60 2.69
CA TRP A 55 4.31 5.53 1.72
C TRP A 55 3.96 4.21 2.41
N TYR A 56 4.63 3.88 3.52
CA TYR A 56 4.31 2.66 4.27
C TYR A 56 2.96 2.73 4.99
N GLU A 57 2.53 3.89 5.46
CA GLU A 57 1.23 4.10 6.10
C GLU A 57 0.07 4.03 5.10
N TRP A 58 0.17 4.72 3.97
CA TRP A 58 -0.86 4.77 2.93
C TRP A 58 -1.02 3.41 2.24
N GLN A 59 0.06 2.67 2.03
CA GLN A 59 -0.01 1.32 1.48
C GLN A 59 -0.63 0.30 2.47
N ALA A 60 -1.01 0.69 3.68
CA ALA A 60 -1.80 -0.12 4.60
C ALA A 60 -3.33 0.03 4.36
N GLU A 61 -3.79 1.09 3.69
CA GLU A 61 -5.20 1.30 3.36
C GLU A 61 -5.55 0.68 2.00
N TRP A 62 -5.82 -0.63 2.02
CA TRP A 62 -6.33 -1.36 0.86
C TRP A 62 -7.85 -1.15 0.72
N SER A 63 -8.26 -0.67 -0.44
CA SER A 63 -9.68 -0.58 -0.82
C SER A 63 -10.23 -1.93 -1.30
N ARG A 64 -11.57 -2.06 -1.32
CA ARG A 64 -12.23 -3.30 -1.73
C ARG A 64 -11.98 -3.62 -3.20
N GLU A 65 -11.94 -2.60 -4.06
CA GLU A 65 -11.62 -2.79 -5.48
C GLU A 65 -10.18 -3.29 -5.67
N GLU A 66 -9.24 -2.80 -4.87
CA GLU A 66 -7.83 -3.24 -4.90
C GLU A 66 -7.67 -4.68 -4.40
N ASP A 67 -8.41 -5.06 -3.36
CA ASP A 67 -8.45 -6.44 -2.87
C ASP A 67 -9.00 -7.41 -3.92
N GLU A 68 -10.11 -7.06 -4.58
CA GLU A 68 -10.70 -7.87 -5.65
C GLU A 68 -9.73 -8.00 -6.82
N LYS A 69 -9.08 -6.90 -7.22
CA LYS A 69 -8.07 -6.88 -8.28
C LYS A 69 -6.86 -7.74 -7.92
N LEU A 70 -6.35 -7.64 -6.69
CA LEU A 70 -5.24 -8.45 -6.19
C LEU A 70 -5.60 -9.94 -6.23
N MET A 71 -6.77 -10.33 -5.72
CA MET A 71 -7.24 -11.72 -5.72
C MET A 71 -7.43 -12.26 -7.12
N HIS A 72 -7.98 -11.46 -8.04
CA HIS A 72 -8.18 -11.87 -9.42
C HIS A 72 -6.85 -12.14 -10.13
N ILE A 73 -5.90 -11.20 -10.04
CA ILE A 73 -4.61 -11.33 -10.73
C ILE A 73 -3.75 -12.42 -10.08
N ALA A 74 -3.79 -12.58 -8.75
CA ALA A 74 -3.08 -13.66 -8.06
C ALA A 74 -3.57 -15.06 -8.48
N LYS A 75 -4.86 -15.21 -8.80
CA LYS A 75 -5.41 -16.45 -9.39
C LYS A 75 -4.92 -16.69 -10.82
N LEU A 76 -4.74 -15.63 -11.62
CA LEU A 76 -4.26 -15.72 -13.00
C LEU A 76 -2.73 -15.98 -13.09
N MET A 77 -1.95 -15.41 -12.18
CA MET A 77 -0.48 -15.49 -12.18
C MET A 77 0.06 -15.89 -10.80
N PRO A 78 -0.05 -17.17 -10.41
CA PRO A 78 0.41 -17.63 -9.11
C PRO A 78 1.91 -17.39 -8.93
N ASN A 79 2.29 -16.95 -7.73
CA ASN A 79 3.69 -16.68 -7.31
C ASN A 79 4.44 -15.61 -8.13
N GLN A 80 3.75 -14.84 -8.98
CA GLN A 80 4.34 -13.76 -9.77
C GLN A 80 4.20 -12.40 -9.09
N TRP A 81 4.53 -12.30 -7.80
CA TRP A 81 4.29 -11.10 -6.98
C TRP A 81 4.96 -9.84 -7.54
N ARG A 82 6.10 -9.97 -8.23
CA ARG A 82 6.73 -8.83 -8.94
C ARG A 82 5.88 -8.31 -10.09
N SER A 83 5.29 -9.20 -10.88
CA SER A 83 4.42 -8.85 -11.99
C SER A 83 3.08 -8.32 -11.50
N ILE A 84 2.52 -8.95 -10.46
CA ILE A 84 1.27 -8.54 -9.81
C ILE A 84 1.42 -7.12 -9.24
N ALA A 85 2.50 -6.86 -8.50
CA ALA A 85 2.84 -5.55 -7.96
C ALA A 85 2.77 -4.43 -8.99
N LEU A 86 3.33 -4.66 -10.19
CA LEU A 86 3.30 -3.68 -11.28
C LEU A 86 1.88 -3.39 -11.79
N ILE A 87 0.96 -4.35 -11.70
CA ILE A 87 -0.41 -4.19 -12.20
C ILE A 87 -1.33 -3.59 -11.13
N VAL A 88 -1.15 -3.99 -9.86
CA VAL A 88 -1.95 -3.49 -8.74
C VAL A 88 -1.43 -2.13 -8.26
N GLY A 89 -0.15 -1.81 -8.48
CA GLY A 89 0.45 -0.54 -8.07
C GLY A 89 1.02 -0.53 -6.65
N PHE A 90 1.28 -1.72 -6.08
CA PHE A 90 1.83 -1.92 -4.73
C PHE A 90 3.17 -2.65 -4.78
N SER A 91 3.89 -2.71 -3.66
CA SER A 91 5.11 -3.53 -3.56
C SER A 91 4.80 -5.03 -3.66
N PRO A 92 5.70 -5.86 -4.22
CA PRO A 92 5.54 -7.32 -4.25
C PRO A 92 5.32 -7.93 -2.87
N THR A 93 6.00 -7.41 -1.84
CA THR A 93 5.85 -7.88 -0.45
C THR A 93 4.45 -7.58 0.08
N GLN A 94 3.93 -6.39 -0.20
CA GLN A 94 2.60 -5.96 0.25
C GLN A 94 1.49 -6.75 -0.45
N CYS A 95 1.62 -6.98 -1.76
CA CYS A 95 0.70 -7.84 -2.50
C CYS A 95 0.65 -9.24 -1.89
N PHE A 96 1.80 -9.80 -1.49
CA PHE A 96 1.85 -11.12 -0.86
C PHE A 96 1.21 -11.13 0.54
N GLU A 97 1.59 -10.19 1.41
CA GLU A 97 1.05 -10.08 2.78
C GLU A 97 -0.46 -9.84 2.77
N ARG A 98 -0.95 -8.97 1.88
CA ARG A 98 -2.38 -8.71 1.74
C ARG A 98 -3.13 -9.93 1.21
N TYR A 99 -2.57 -10.62 0.21
CA TYR A 99 -3.20 -11.82 -0.35
C TYR A 99 -3.34 -12.92 0.72
N GLU A 100 -2.31 -13.16 1.52
CA GLU A 100 -2.37 -14.13 2.62
C GLU A 100 -3.40 -13.72 3.68
N PHE A 101 -3.50 -12.42 4.00
CA PHE A 101 -4.53 -11.89 4.89
C PHE A 101 -5.95 -12.12 4.35
N LEU A 102 -6.20 -11.81 3.07
CA LEU A 102 -7.51 -12.01 2.43
C LEU A 102 -7.89 -13.49 2.37
N ARG A 103 -6.94 -14.36 2.00
CA ARG A 103 -7.14 -15.81 1.96
C ARG A 103 -7.42 -16.39 3.35
N SER A 104 -6.75 -15.87 4.38
CA SER A 104 -7.03 -16.22 5.76
C SER A 104 -8.46 -15.80 6.16
N LYS A 105 -8.86 -14.59 5.80
CA LYS A 105 -10.21 -14.06 6.05
C LYS A 105 -11.32 -14.86 5.34
N GLU A 106 -11.10 -15.29 4.10
CA GLU A 106 -12.02 -16.20 3.39
C GLU A 106 -12.20 -17.54 4.14
N ASN A 107 -11.12 -18.09 4.72
CA ASN A 107 -11.21 -19.32 5.51
C ASN A 107 -11.99 -19.14 6.83
N TYR A 108 -11.91 -17.97 7.47
CA TYR A 108 -12.71 -17.67 8.66
C TYR A 108 -14.19 -17.45 8.32
N GLN A 109 -14.50 -16.74 7.22
CA GLN A 109 -15.88 -16.56 6.78
C GLN A 109 -16.53 -17.85 6.25
N ALA A 110 -15.75 -18.79 5.75
CA ALA A 110 -16.24 -20.13 5.41
C ALA A 110 -16.49 -21.03 6.63
N ALA A 111 -15.89 -20.72 7.79
CA ALA A 111 -16.06 -21.50 9.02
C ALA A 111 -17.27 -21.06 9.86
N ASP A 112 -17.76 -19.83 9.68
CA ASP A 112 -18.93 -19.25 10.35
C ASP A 112 -20.21 -19.27 9.47
N ASP A 113 -20.27 -20.13 8.44
CA ASP A 113 -21.51 -20.41 7.69
C ASP A 113 -22.24 -21.62 8.30
N PRO A 114 -23.25 -21.44 9.16
CA PRO A 114 -24.10 -22.53 9.62
C PRO A 114 -25.15 -22.84 8.54
N ASN A 115 -24.76 -23.35 7.37
CA ASN A 115 -25.69 -24.14 6.56
C ASN A 115 -25.00 -25.19 5.66
N PRO A 116 -25.15 -26.50 5.99
CA PRO A 116 -24.53 -27.58 5.23
C PRO A 116 -25.43 -28.07 4.09
N GLU A 117 -25.59 -27.36 2.97
CA GLU A 117 -26.18 -27.97 1.77
C GLU A 117 -25.91 -27.17 0.48
N SER A 118 -24.85 -27.52 -0.24
CA SER A 118 -24.77 -27.41 -1.71
C SER A 118 -23.52 -28.15 -2.23
N LYS A 119 -23.34 -29.39 -1.78
CA LYS A 119 -22.65 -30.41 -2.57
C LYS A 119 -23.71 -31.32 -3.20
N ALA A 120 -24.48 -30.77 -4.13
CA ALA A 120 -25.35 -31.55 -4.99
C ALA A 120 -25.31 -30.96 -6.40
N CYS A 121 -25.04 -31.84 -7.36
CA CYS A 121 -25.02 -31.61 -8.81
C CYS A 121 -23.92 -30.71 -9.38
N THR A 122 -22.80 -31.34 -9.75
CA THR A 122 -22.32 -31.14 -11.12
C THR A 122 -22.62 -32.44 -11.86
N SER A 123 -23.52 -32.35 -12.83
CA SER A 123 -23.97 -33.46 -13.68
C SER A 123 -22.88 -33.94 -14.63
#